data_AF-A0A813VDH3-F1
#
_entry.id   AF-A0A813VDH3-F1
#
_cell.length_a   1.000
_cell.length_b   1.000
_cell.length_c   1.000
_cell.angle_alpha   90.00
_cell.angle_beta   90.00
_cell.angle_gamma   90.00
#
_symmetry.space_group_name_H-M   'P 1'
#
loop_
_entity.id
_entity.type
_entity.pdbx_description
1 polymer ?
#
loop_
_entity_poly.entity_id
_entity_poly.type
_entity_poly.pdbx_seq_one_letter_code
_entity_poly.pdbx_strand_id
1 'polypeptide(L)'
;MRKKGLHAMGKPSPPNAVWPHPQQIQVVGTGLLYLNSRQLTIISNLDNCIIIKSAKERYANIFFPPKLNIANPPSNVNILESLTLIVKSKVCEEHLKLTSDESYKLSIKDKKADIEASNVWGILRGIETFSQLLFINDENQVIVNDTVIIDDSPRFRHRGIMLDTARHYLPVPILKKNLDAMSYNKLNVFHWHLVDDQSFPYESKAFPELSKKGAYSQDHIYTQQDIKEIIEFARLRGIRVIPEIDTPGHTFSWFKSHPELITDCWKDGKPNQAIYAVHGEREIFDVTKPVVYDIMKTLLNEMHQVFPDGYMHLGTVLQMKFDT
;
A
#
# COMPACT_ATOMS: atom_id res chain seq x y z
N MET A 1 -15.15 -29.89 6.94
CA MET A 1 -15.85 -28.85 7.74
C MET A 1 -15.61 -27.49 7.11
N ARG A 2 -16.60 -26.90 6.43
CA ARG A 2 -16.50 -25.56 5.83
C ARG A 2 -16.55 -24.51 6.93
N LYS A 3 -15.44 -23.80 7.17
CA LYS A 3 -15.43 -22.62 8.05
C LYS A 3 -16.35 -21.56 7.45
N LYS A 4 -17.50 -21.33 8.07
CA LYS A 4 -18.28 -20.10 7.92
C LYS A 4 -17.35 -18.96 8.33
N GLY A 5 -16.90 -18.16 7.37
CA GLY A 5 -16.22 -16.91 7.68
C GLY A 5 -17.14 -16.07 8.55
N LEU A 6 -16.59 -15.46 9.60
CA LEU A 6 -17.28 -14.38 10.31
C LEU A 6 -17.54 -13.27 9.28
N HIS A 7 -18.71 -13.29 8.66
CA HIS A 7 -19.32 -12.07 8.17
C HIS A 7 -19.69 -11.29 9.42
N ALA A 8 -18.84 -10.35 9.82
CA ALA A 8 -19.26 -9.32 10.74
C ALA A 8 -20.49 -8.66 10.11
N MET A 9 -21.65 -8.87 10.71
CA MET A 9 -22.88 -8.16 10.36
C MET A 9 -22.74 -6.72 10.85
N GLY A 10 -21.87 -5.96 10.20
CA GLY A 10 -21.79 -4.52 10.36
C GLY A 10 -23.04 -3.89 9.75
N LYS A 11 -23.61 -2.88 10.42
CA LYS A 11 -24.57 -2.01 9.75
C LYS A 11 -23.85 -1.32 8.59
N PRO A 12 -24.45 -1.22 7.39
CA PRO A 12 -23.88 -0.42 6.31
C PRO A 12 -23.61 1.00 6.80
N SER A 13 -22.51 1.59 6.34
CA SER A 13 -22.24 3.00 6.62
C SER A 13 -23.41 3.85 6.11
N PRO A 14 -23.83 4.90 6.85
CA PRO A 14 -24.90 5.77 6.39
C PRO A 14 -24.50 6.47 5.08
N PRO A 15 -25.47 6.96 4.27
CA PRO A 15 -25.16 7.75 3.08
C PRO A 15 -24.20 8.89 3.41
N ASN A 16 -23.24 9.15 2.51
CA ASN A 16 -22.19 10.17 2.65
C ASN A 16 -21.18 9.93 3.78
N ALA A 17 -21.10 8.71 4.36
CA ALA A 17 -20.07 8.35 5.34
C ALA A 17 -18.71 8.08 4.67
N VAL A 18 -18.06 9.16 4.24
CA VAL A 18 -16.72 9.13 3.65
C VAL A 18 -15.65 8.95 4.74
N TRP A 19 -14.70 8.05 4.50
CA TRP A 19 -13.55 7.83 5.37
C TRP A 19 -12.22 7.69 4.60
N PRO A 20 -11.15 8.41 5.00
CA PRO A 20 -11.13 9.51 5.96
C PRO A 20 -12.05 10.67 5.53
N HIS A 21 -12.59 11.40 6.51
CA HIS A 21 -13.45 12.54 6.24
C HIS A 21 -12.66 13.65 5.51
N PRO A 22 -13.15 14.16 4.36
CA PRO A 22 -12.47 15.23 3.62
C PRO A 22 -12.32 16.50 4.46
N GLN A 23 -11.31 17.32 4.18
CA GLN A 23 -11.12 18.59 4.89
C GLN A 23 -12.31 19.55 4.72
N GLN A 24 -12.84 19.67 3.50
CA GLN A 24 -13.98 20.54 3.20
C GLN A 24 -14.96 19.85 2.25
N ILE A 25 -16.06 19.35 2.81
CA ILE A 25 -17.18 18.75 2.07
C ILE A 25 -18.44 19.58 2.29
N GLN A 26 -19.15 19.84 1.20
CA GLN A 26 -20.48 20.43 1.19
C GLN A 26 -21.38 19.51 0.36
N VAL A 27 -22.39 18.93 1.01
CA VAL A 27 -23.46 18.23 0.28
C VAL A 27 -24.41 19.31 -0.21
N VAL A 28 -24.37 19.60 -1.52
CA VAL A 28 -25.06 20.74 -2.12
C VAL A 28 -26.39 20.25 -2.68
N GLY A 29 -27.38 20.08 -1.80
CA GLY A 29 -28.77 19.86 -2.18
C GLY A 29 -29.34 18.47 -1.91
N THR A 30 -30.56 18.23 -2.40
CA THR A 30 -31.29 16.95 -2.35
C THR A 30 -31.28 16.22 -3.69
N GLY A 31 -30.43 16.64 -4.64
CA GLY A 31 -30.35 16.05 -5.97
C GLY A 31 -29.79 14.64 -5.89
N LEU A 32 -30.64 13.65 -6.16
CA LEU A 32 -30.27 12.24 -6.21
C LEU A 32 -30.00 11.84 -7.65
N LEU A 33 -28.82 11.28 -7.91
CA LEU A 33 -28.43 10.72 -9.19
C LEU A 33 -28.33 9.19 -9.09
N TYR A 34 -28.82 8.50 -10.11
CA TYR A 34 -28.68 7.06 -10.26
C TYR A 34 -27.50 6.73 -11.17
N LEU A 35 -26.82 5.63 -10.91
CA LEU A 35 -25.75 5.12 -11.75
C LEU A 35 -26.22 3.87 -12.49
N ASN A 36 -25.88 3.79 -13.77
CA ASN A 36 -26.13 2.62 -14.60
C ASN A 36 -24.79 2.04 -15.06
N SER A 37 -24.55 0.75 -14.76
CA SER A 37 -23.30 0.06 -15.09
C SER A 37 -22.99 0.02 -16.58
N ARG A 38 -23.99 0.16 -17.45
CA ARG A 38 -23.82 0.18 -18.91
C ARG A 38 -23.62 1.58 -19.48
N GLN A 39 -23.87 2.64 -18.70
CA GLN A 39 -23.85 4.02 -19.18
C GLN A 39 -22.76 4.88 -18.52
N LEU A 40 -22.35 4.57 -17.28
CA LEU A 40 -21.30 5.32 -16.61
C LEU A 40 -19.98 5.18 -17.37
N THR A 41 -19.52 6.29 -17.96
CA THR A 41 -18.23 6.36 -18.64
C THR A 41 -17.23 7.07 -17.74
N ILE A 42 -16.09 6.42 -17.47
CA ILE A 42 -14.96 7.08 -16.79
C ILE A 42 -14.02 7.63 -17.88
N ILE A 43 -13.82 8.94 -17.90
CA ILE A 43 -13.05 9.67 -18.92
C ILE A 43 -11.85 10.31 -18.24
N SER A 44 -10.70 10.44 -18.94
CA SER A 44 -9.56 11.19 -18.42
C SER A 44 -8.88 12.00 -19.51
N ASN A 45 -8.35 13.17 -19.16
CA ASN A 45 -7.48 13.94 -20.05
C ASN A 45 -6.03 13.39 -20.10
N LEU A 46 -5.75 12.30 -19.37
CA LEU A 46 -4.46 11.62 -19.31
C LEU A 46 -4.62 10.08 -19.46
N ASP A 47 -5.38 9.65 -20.47
CA ASP A 47 -5.70 8.22 -20.70
C ASP A 47 -4.49 7.35 -21.10
N ASN A 48 -3.39 7.94 -21.55
CA ASN A 48 -2.13 7.21 -21.80
C ASN A 48 -1.39 6.83 -20.52
N CYS A 49 -1.78 7.37 -19.36
CA CYS A 49 -1.15 7.07 -18.09
C CYS A 49 -1.62 5.72 -17.54
N ILE A 50 -0.69 4.80 -17.32
CA ILE A 50 -0.99 3.45 -16.82
C ILE A 50 -1.68 3.45 -15.45
N ILE A 51 -1.34 4.40 -14.57
CA ILE A 51 -1.96 4.56 -13.25
C ILE A 51 -3.44 4.90 -13.41
N ILE A 52 -3.77 5.85 -14.29
CA ILE A 52 -5.14 6.26 -14.58
C ILE A 52 -5.91 5.10 -15.20
N LYS A 53 -5.34 4.42 -16.20
CA LYS A 53 -5.98 3.26 -16.83
C LYS A 53 -6.29 2.15 -15.82
N SER A 54 -5.32 1.79 -14.98
CA SER A 54 -5.50 0.80 -13.91
C SER A 54 -6.57 1.23 -12.90
N ALA A 55 -6.59 2.52 -12.53
CA ALA A 55 -7.62 3.05 -11.63
C ALA A 55 -9.02 2.96 -12.25
N LYS A 56 -9.20 3.31 -13.52
CA LYS A 56 -10.49 3.21 -14.23
C LYS A 56 -11.03 1.77 -14.19
N GLU A 57 -10.20 0.80 -14.55
CA GLU A 57 -10.56 -0.62 -14.54
C GLU A 57 -10.89 -1.14 -13.13
N ARG A 58 -10.09 -0.75 -12.13
CA ARG A 58 -10.31 -1.15 -10.74
C ARG A 58 -11.60 -0.56 -10.19
N TYR A 59 -11.81 0.74 -10.35
CA TYR A 59 -12.96 1.42 -9.78
C TYR A 59 -14.26 1.10 -10.51
N ALA A 60 -14.24 0.75 -11.79
CA ALA A 60 -15.42 0.18 -12.45
C ALA A 60 -15.96 -1.06 -11.71
N ASN A 61 -15.06 -1.94 -11.24
CA ASN A 61 -15.43 -3.11 -10.43
C ASN A 61 -15.80 -2.77 -8.98
N ILE A 62 -15.35 -1.64 -8.44
CA ILE A 62 -15.73 -1.18 -7.09
C ILE A 62 -17.12 -0.52 -7.12
N PHE A 63 -17.40 0.31 -8.13
CA PHE A 63 -18.69 0.97 -8.32
C PHE A 63 -19.79 -0.04 -8.60
N PHE A 64 -19.47 -1.10 -9.36
CA PHE A 64 -20.39 -2.19 -9.68
C PHE A 64 -19.77 -3.55 -9.36
N PRO A 65 -19.81 -3.98 -8.08
CA PRO A 65 -19.23 -5.25 -7.68
C PRO A 65 -19.87 -6.44 -8.41
N PRO A 66 -19.12 -7.27 -9.17
CA PRO A 66 -19.70 -8.35 -9.98
C PRO A 66 -20.45 -9.42 -9.17
N LYS A 67 -20.20 -9.50 -7.85
CA LYS A 67 -20.85 -10.44 -6.94
C LYS A 67 -22.20 -9.95 -6.40
N LEU A 68 -22.54 -8.69 -6.62
CA LEU A 68 -23.82 -8.10 -6.20
C LEU A 68 -24.77 -8.02 -7.40
N ASN A 69 -26.03 -8.35 -7.17
CA ASN A 69 -27.08 -8.21 -8.19
C ASN A 69 -27.57 -6.76 -8.20
N ILE A 70 -26.88 -5.90 -8.95
CA ILE A 70 -27.26 -4.48 -9.08
C ILE A 70 -28.42 -4.35 -10.07
N ALA A 71 -29.51 -3.75 -9.62
CA ALA A 71 -30.68 -3.46 -10.42
C ALA A 71 -30.47 -2.22 -11.31
N ASN A 72 -31.19 -2.18 -12.43
CA ASN A 72 -31.20 -0.99 -13.28
C ASN A 72 -31.94 0.16 -12.58
N PRO A 73 -31.55 1.43 -12.85
CA PRO A 73 -32.31 2.60 -12.39
C PRO A 73 -33.77 2.60 -12.90
N PRO A 74 -34.71 3.25 -12.20
CA PRO A 74 -36.08 3.43 -12.69
C PRO A 74 -36.15 4.31 -13.95
N SER A 75 -37.27 4.26 -14.65
CA SER A 75 -37.55 5.19 -15.77
C SER A 75 -37.72 6.63 -15.25
N ASN A 76 -37.26 7.63 -16.02
CA ASN A 76 -37.40 9.07 -15.73
C ASN A 76 -36.67 9.59 -14.47
N VAL A 77 -35.57 8.94 -14.08
CA VAL A 77 -34.68 9.46 -13.02
C VAL A 77 -33.50 10.23 -13.62
N ASN A 78 -32.84 11.05 -12.79
CA ASN A 78 -31.57 11.66 -13.17
C ASN A 78 -30.47 10.60 -13.10
N ILE A 79 -29.80 10.37 -14.23
CA ILE A 79 -28.69 9.41 -14.34
C ILE A 79 -27.39 10.19 -14.34
N LEU A 80 -26.39 9.73 -13.59
CA LEU A 80 -25.02 10.21 -13.69
C LEU A 80 -24.40 9.66 -14.98
N GLU A 81 -24.10 10.55 -15.92
CA GLU A 81 -23.68 10.17 -17.28
C GLU A 81 -22.18 9.86 -17.37
N SER A 82 -21.36 10.61 -16.64
CA SER A 82 -19.90 10.49 -16.72
C SER A 82 -19.18 10.85 -15.42
N LEU A 83 -18.02 10.22 -15.25
CA LEU A 83 -17.00 10.60 -14.28
C LEU A 83 -15.74 11.05 -15.04
N THR A 84 -15.40 12.33 -14.97
CA THR A 84 -14.21 12.89 -15.60
C THR A 84 -13.06 13.00 -14.60
N LEU A 85 -11.90 12.45 -14.95
CA LEU A 85 -10.66 12.57 -14.21
C LEU A 85 -9.78 13.64 -14.89
N ILE A 86 -9.60 14.78 -14.22
CA ILE A 86 -8.92 15.96 -14.76
C ILE A 86 -7.57 16.12 -14.06
N VAL A 87 -6.50 15.69 -14.73
CA VAL A 87 -5.13 15.86 -14.27
C VAL A 87 -4.56 17.16 -14.86
N LYS A 88 -4.13 18.11 -14.02
CA LYS A 88 -3.53 19.37 -14.50
C LYS A 88 -2.17 19.15 -15.16
N SER A 89 -1.35 18.29 -14.57
CA SER A 89 -0.09 17.86 -15.16
C SER A 89 -0.33 17.00 -16.41
N LYS A 90 0.46 17.23 -17.46
CA LYS A 90 0.51 16.36 -18.64
C LYS A 90 1.40 15.13 -18.44
N VAL A 91 2.07 15.02 -17.30
CA VAL A 91 3.03 13.96 -16.98
C VAL A 91 2.37 12.93 -16.08
N CYS A 92 2.43 11.66 -16.49
CA CYS A 92 2.13 10.53 -15.63
C CYS A 92 3.34 10.28 -14.72
N GLU A 93 3.28 10.76 -13.48
CA GLU A 93 4.37 10.52 -12.50
C GLU A 93 4.59 9.02 -12.31
N GLU A 94 5.86 8.61 -12.21
CA GLU A 94 6.22 7.19 -12.13
C GLU A 94 5.97 6.65 -10.71
N HIS A 95 6.58 7.27 -9.70
CA HIS A 95 6.49 6.87 -8.28
C HIS A 95 6.01 8.04 -7.40
N LEU A 96 5.20 7.71 -6.40
CA LEU A 96 4.79 8.65 -5.36
C LEU A 96 6.01 9.01 -4.50
N LYS A 97 6.21 10.30 -4.23
CA LYS A 97 7.29 10.80 -3.36
C LYS A 97 6.71 11.42 -2.10
N LEU A 98 7.54 11.61 -1.07
CA LEU A 98 7.15 12.34 0.15
C LEU A 98 6.66 13.77 -0.15
N THR A 99 7.12 14.37 -1.24
CA THR A 99 6.73 15.73 -1.68
C THR A 99 5.60 15.76 -2.70
N SER A 100 5.11 14.61 -3.15
CA SER A 100 4.03 14.56 -4.12
C SER A 100 2.75 15.19 -3.55
N ASP A 101 2.09 15.99 -4.38
CA ASP A 101 0.78 16.56 -4.06
C ASP A 101 -0.29 15.47 -4.18
N GLU A 102 -1.05 15.23 -3.12
CA GLU A 102 -2.16 14.27 -3.08
C GLU A 102 -3.52 14.99 -2.95
N SER A 103 -3.56 16.31 -3.16
CA SER A 103 -4.79 17.10 -3.10
C SER A 103 -5.69 16.87 -4.31
N TYR A 104 -7.00 17.01 -4.10
CA TYR A 104 -7.99 16.92 -5.16
C TYR A 104 -9.24 17.73 -4.82
N LYS A 105 -10.04 17.98 -5.86
CA LYS A 105 -11.40 18.50 -5.78
C LYS A 105 -12.34 17.49 -6.40
N LEU A 106 -13.58 17.44 -5.90
CA LEU A 106 -14.62 16.57 -6.46
C LEU A 106 -15.93 17.34 -6.54
N SER A 107 -16.60 17.28 -7.68
CA SER A 107 -17.92 17.89 -7.87
C SER A 107 -18.84 16.90 -8.56
N ILE A 108 -20.01 16.65 -7.96
CA ILE A 108 -21.10 15.85 -8.52
C ILE A 108 -22.29 16.79 -8.63
N LYS A 109 -22.61 17.23 -9.86
CA LYS A 109 -23.70 18.16 -10.17
C LYS A 109 -24.15 17.96 -11.61
N ASP A 110 -25.40 18.32 -11.92
CA ASP A 110 -25.90 18.38 -13.30
C ASP A 110 -25.63 17.11 -14.12
N LYS A 111 -25.83 15.93 -13.50
CA LYS A 111 -25.60 14.60 -14.10
C LYS A 111 -24.15 14.28 -14.47
N LYS A 112 -23.18 15.03 -13.95
CA LYS A 112 -21.74 14.81 -14.16
C LYS A 112 -20.98 14.78 -12.85
N ALA A 113 -19.91 13.99 -12.83
CA ALA A 113 -18.94 13.96 -11.75
C ALA A 113 -17.56 14.31 -12.29
N ASP A 114 -16.89 15.27 -11.66
CA ASP A 114 -15.54 15.69 -12.05
C ASP A 114 -14.62 15.57 -10.83
N ILE A 115 -13.45 14.96 -11.04
CA ILE A 115 -12.35 14.91 -10.07
C ILE A 115 -11.16 15.64 -10.67
N GLU A 116 -10.74 16.72 -10.02
CA GLU A 116 -9.62 17.55 -10.49
C GLU A 116 -8.45 17.46 -9.51
N ALA A 117 -7.24 17.24 -10.02
CA ALA A 117 -6.03 17.21 -9.21
C ALA A 117 -4.80 17.73 -9.97
N SER A 118 -3.78 18.15 -9.23
CA SER A 118 -2.49 18.59 -9.80
C SER A 118 -1.80 17.47 -10.58
N ASN A 119 -1.89 16.23 -10.08
CA ASN A 119 -1.25 15.04 -10.63
C ASN A 119 -2.13 13.78 -10.40
N VAL A 120 -1.59 12.63 -10.79
CA VAL A 120 -2.28 11.33 -10.71
C VAL A 120 -2.57 10.87 -9.29
N TRP A 121 -1.80 11.30 -8.29
CA TRP A 121 -1.95 10.85 -6.91
C TRP A 121 -3.20 11.43 -6.27
N GLY A 122 -3.47 12.72 -6.48
CA GLY A 122 -4.72 13.34 -6.09
C GLY A 122 -5.95 12.69 -6.75
N ILE A 123 -5.86 12.32 -8.03
CA ILE A 123 -6.94 11.57 -8.71
C ILE A 123 -7.22 10.25 -8.00
N LEU A 124 -6.20 9.48 -7.62
CA LEU A 124 -6.38 8.22 -6.89
C LEU A 124 -7.09 8.43 -5.55
N ARG A 125 -6.84 9.55 -4.85
CA ARG A 125 -7.55 9.88 -3.59
C ARG A 125 -8.99 10.30 -3.84
N GLY A 126 -9.22 11.10 -4.88
CA GLY A 126 -10.54 11.57 -5.24
C GLY A 126 -11.47 10.46 -5.72
N ILE A 127 -10.98 9.53 -6.53
CA ILE A 127 -11.81 8.44 -7.04
C ILE A 127 -12.18 7.44 -5.92
N GLU A 128 -11.31 7.27 -4.93
CA GLU A 128 -11.65 6.55 -3.71
C GLU A 128 -12.79 7.25 -2.95
N THR A 129 -12.69 8.56 -2.76
CA THR A 129 -13.77 9.33 -2.12
C THR A 129 -15.07 9.26 -2.92
N PHE A 130 -15.02 9.39 -4.24
CA PHE A 130 -16.19 9.19 -5.09
C PHE A 130 -16.83 7.82 -4.87
N SER A 131 -16.02 6.76 -4.78
CA SER A 131 -16.51 5.40 -4.53
C SER A 131 -17.28 5.27 -3.21
N GLN A 132 -16.89 6.03 -2.19
CA GLN A 132 -17.52 6.04 -0.86
C GLN A 132 -18.79 6.90 -0.80
N LEU A 133 -18.97 7.82 -1.75
CA LEU A 133 -20.20 8.59 -1.90
C LEU A 133 -21.32 7.77 -2.57
N LEU A 134 -20.96 6.71 -3.29
CA LEU A 134 -21.94 5.80 -3.88
C LEU A 134 -22.61 4.96 -2.79
N PHE A 135 -23.92 4.80 -2.90
CA PHE A 135 -24.73 3.99 -2.01
C PHE A 135 -25.60 3.03 -2.80
N ILE A 136 -25.87 1.84 -2.25
CA ILE A 136 -26.82 0.88 -2.81
C ILE A 136 -28.10 0.99 -1.98
N ASN A 137 -29.20 1.41 -2.60
CA ASN A 137 -30.50 1.51 -1.93
C ASN A 137 -31.15 0.13 -1.71
N ASP A 138 -32.31 0.12 -1.04
CA ASP A 138 -33.04 -1.11 -0.71
C ASP A 138 -33.52 -1.86 -1.97
N GLU A 139 -33.63 -1.18 -3.11
CA GLU A 139 -33.93 -1.75 -4.43
C GLU A 139 -32.69 -2.28 -5.18
N ASN A 140 -31.52 -2.33 -4.54
CA ASN A 140 -30.23 -2.72 -5.13
C ASN A 140 -29.75 -1.84 -6.30
N GLN A 141 -30.11 -0.56 -6.30
CA GLN A 141 -29.69 0.42 -7.29
C GLN A 141 -28.55 1.28 -6.72
N VAL A 142 -27.58 1.62 -7.57
CA VAL A 142 -26.47 2.50 -7.18
C VAL A 142 -26.89 3.95 -7.33
N ILE A 143 -26.79 4.71 -6.26
CA ILE A 143 -27.20 6.13 -6.19
C ILE A 143 -26.10 6.99 -5.55
N VAL A 144 -26.14 8.29 -5.81
CA VAL A 144 -25.24 9.29 -5.24
C VAL A 144 -25.95 10.63 -5.09
N ASN A 145 -25.60 11.39 -4.05
CA ASN A 145 -26.11 12.75 -3.87
C ASN A 145 -25.21 13.78 -4.56
N ASP A 146 -25.80 14.89 -4.98
CA ASP A 146 -25.05 16.08 -5.38
C ASP A 146 -24.11 16.52 -4.26
N THR A 147 -22.81 16.45 -4.54
CA THR A 147 -21.75 16.61 -3.53
C THR A 147 -20.63 17.45 -4.10
N VAL A 148 -20.14 18.40 -3.32
CA VAL A 148 -18.96 19.21 -3.64
C VAL A 148 -17.93 19.06 -2.54
N ILE A 149 -16.75 18.60 -2.91
CA ILE A 149 -15.54 18.65 -2.10
C ILE A 149 -14.68 19.75 -2.70
N ILE A 150 -14.60 20.87 -1.97
CA ILE A 150 -13.98 22.11 -2.46
C ILE A 150 -12.46 21.97 -2.53
N ASP A 151 -11.89 21.34 -1.51
CA ASP A 151 -10.48 21.04 -1.39
C ASP A 151 -10.33 19.91 -0.36
N ASP A 152 -9.65 18.83 -0.75
CA ASP A 152 -9.23 17.80 0.17
C ASP A 152 -7.75 17.47 -0.06
N SER A 153 -7.02 17.34 1.04
CA SER A 153 -5.58 17.06 1.05
C SER A 153 -5.20 16.36 2.36
N PRO A 154 -4.14 15.54 2.38
CA PRO A 154 -3.74 14.89 3.61
C PRO A 154 -3.05 15.88 4.57
N ARG A 155 -3.44 15.85 5.85
CA ARG A 155 -2.73 16.60 6.91
C ARG A 155 -1.25 16.20 7.02
N PHE A 156 -0.95 14.92 6.82
CA PHE A 156 0.41 14.38 6.88
C PHE A 156 0.74 13.56 5.64
N ARG A 157 1.94 13.74 5.10
CA ARG A 157 2.38 13.11 3.84
C ARG A 157 2.91 11.68 4.02
N HIS A 158 3.29 11.28 5.23
CA HIS A 158 3.68 9.90 5.53
C HIS A 158 2.56 9.24 6.34
N ARG A 159 1.86 8.28 5.74
CA ARG A 159 0.73 7.57 6.37
C ARG A 159 0.92 6.07 6.15
N GLY A 160 1.63 5.45 7.10
CA GLY A 160 2.19 4.12 6.91
C GLY A 160 1.49 3.00 7.67
N ILE A 161 1.60 1.79 7.13
CA ILE A 161 1.45 0.53 7.87
C ILE A 161 2.77 -0.23 7.75
N MET A 162 3.24 -0.76 8.88
CA MET A 162 4.34 -1.70 8.92
C MET A 162 3.79 -3.12 8.93
N LEU A 163 4.23 -3.97 8.00
CA LEU A 163 4.00 -5.41 8.07
C LEU A 163 5.34 -6.12 8.24
N ASP A 164 5.39 -6.93 9.28
CA ASP A 164 6.49 -7.84 9.61
C ASP A 164 6.26 -9.16 8.89
N THR A 165 7.14 -9.45 7.93
CA THR A 165 7.11 -10.71 7.16
C THR A 165 8.21 -11.68 7.58
N ALA A 166 8.97 -11.33 8.61
CA ALA A 166 10.08 -12.12 9.11
C ALA A 166 9.64 -13.02 10.27
N ARG A 167 8.83 -12.50 11.20
CA ARG A 167 8.26 -13.26 12.32
C ARG A 167 7.27 -14.33 11.84
N HIS A 168 6.55 -14.04 10.76
CA HIS A 168 5.75 -14.98 10.00
C HIS A 168 5.75 -14.56 8.53
N TYR A 169 5.93 -15.53 7.63
CA TYR A 169 5.80 -15.25 6.21
C TYR A 169 4.35 -14.88 5.84
N LEU A 170 4.17 -13.78 5.10
CA LEU A 170 2.90 -13.37 4.54
C LEU A 170 2.87 -13.64 3.03
N PRO A 171 1.98 -14.50 2.51
CA PRO A 171 1.90 -14.76 1.08
C PRO A 171 1.66 -13.48 0.27
N VAL A 172 2.25 -13.37 -0.92
CA VAL A 172 2.09 -12.23 -1.85
C VAL A 172 0.62 -11.80 -2.04
N PRO A 173 -0.35 -12.72 -2.21
CA PRO A 173 -1.77 -12.33 -2.31
C PRO A 173 -2.33 -11.64 -1.05
N ILE A 174 -1.79 -11.93 0.13
CA ILE A 174 -2.18 -11.28 1.40
C ILE A 174 -1.58 -9.88 1.48
N LEU A 175 -0.33 -9.70 1.07
CA LEU A 175 0.30 -8.37 0.98
C LEU A 175 -0.48 -7.46 0.02
N LYS A 176 -0.86 -7.97 -1.16
CA LYS A 176 -1.70 -7.23 -2.12
C LYS A 176 -3.06 -6.83 -1.55
N LYS A 177 -3.72 -7.71 -0.79
CA LYS A 177 -4.98 -7.36 -0.10
C LYS A 177 -4.80 -6.26 0.94
N ASN A 178 -3.67 -6.24 1.64
CA ASN A 178 -3.35 -5.14 2.57
C ASN A 178 -3.12 -3.84 1.79
N LEU A 179 -2.44 -3.86 0.65
CA LEU A 179 -2.25 -2.69 -0.22
C LEU A 179 -3.58 -2.15 -0.77
N ASP A 180 -4.53 -3.03 -1.12
CA ASP A 180 -5.90 -2.61 -1.44
C ASP A 180 -6.56 -1.88 -0.26
N ALA A 181 -6.53 -2.49 0.93
CA ALA A 181 -7.11 -1.89 2.14
C ALA A 181 -6.45 -0.54 2.50
N MET A 182 -5.13 -0.42 2.32
CA MET A 182 -4.39 0.83 2.46
C MET A 182 -4.89 1.90 1.49
N SER A 183 -5.09 1.55 0.21
CA SER A 183 -5.64 2.45 -0.80
C SER A 183 -7.01 2.98 -0.40
N TYR A 184 -7.90 2.12 0.09
CA TYR A 184 -9.25 2.51 0.54
C TYR A 184 -9.21 3.50 1.72
N ASN A 185 -8.20 3.35 2.59
CA ASN A 185 -7.98 4.23 3.74
C ASN A 185 -7.05 5.43 3.45
N LYS A 186 -6.70 5.65 2.17
CA LYS A 186 -5.76 6.69 1.73
C LYS A 186 -4.39 6.65 2.42
N LEU A 187 -3.97 5.48 2.93
CA LEU A 187 -2.61 5.23 3.40
C LEU A 187 -1.69 5.13 2.19
N ASN A 188 -0.44 5.57 2.34
CA ASN A 188 0.47 5.78 1.21
C ASN A 188 1.89 5.27 1.43
N VAL A 189 2.18 4.65 2.58
CA VAL A 189 3.48 4.02 2.85
C VAL A 189 3.26 2.58 3.33
N PHE A 190 3.76 1.63 2.56
CA PHE A 190 3.94 0.26 2.99
C PHE A 190 5.36 0.13 3.52
N HIS A 191 5.49 0.13 4.85
CA HIS A 191 6.74 -0.15 5.53
C HIS A 191 6.90 -1.67 5.61
N TRP A 192 7.83 -2.21 4.86
CA TRP A 192 8.00 -3.65 4.72
C TRP A 192 9.19 -4.12 5.56
N HIS A 193 8.89 -4.60 6.76
CA HIS A 193 9.84 -5.23 7.65
C HIS A 193 10.13 -6.66 7.14
N LEU A 194 11.18 -6.75 6.31
CA LEU A 194 11.45 -7.90 5.45
C LEU A 194 12.11 -9.05 6.20
N VAL A 195 13.06 -8.75 7.09
CA VAL A 195 13.91 -9.75 7.77
C VAL A 195 14.03 -9.42 9.25
N ASP A 196 14.24 -10.44 10.06
CA ASP A 196 14.42 -10.35 11.51
C ASP A 196 15.09 -11.65 12.02
N ASP A 197 15.13 -11.87 13.32
CA ASP A 197 15.72 -13.04 13.96
C ASP A 197 15.16 -14.36 13.43
N GLN A 198 13.85 -14.43 13.23
CA GLN A 198 13.16 -15.67 12.99
C GLN A 198 13.32 -16.16 11.55
N SER A 199 13.36 -15.25 10.57
CA SER A 199 13.58 -15.62 9.18
C SER A 199 14.17 -14.51 8.29
N PHE A 200 14.84 -14.95 7.23
CA PHE A 200 15.34 -14.12 6.13
C PHE A 200 14.63 -14.52 4.83
N PRO A 201 13.43 -13.99 4.54
CA PRO A 201 12.67 -14.34 3.34
C PRO A 201 13.07 -13.54 2.08
N TYR A 202 13.85 -12.45 2.21
CA TYR A 202 14.27 -11.64 1.06
C TYR A 202 15.24 -12.41 0.14
N GLU A 203 14.94 -12.54 -1.16
CA GLU A 203 15.87 -13.15 -2.11
C GLU A 203 16.96 -12.16 -2.55
N SER A 204 18.12 -12.17 -1.88
CA SER A 204 19.30 -11.45 -2.39
C SER A 204 19.94 -12.19 -3.57
N LYS A 205 20.37 -11.44 -4.59
CA LYS A 205 21.15 -11.99 -5.71
C LYS A 205 22.65 -11.98 -5.41
N ALA A 206 23.12 -10.99 -4.66
CA ALA A 206 24.49 -10.92 -4.17
C ALA A 206 24.79 -12.00 -3.12
N PHE A 207 23.82 -12.31 -2.25
CA PHE A 207 23.98 -13.29 -1.17
C PHE A 207 22.82 -14.32 -1.14
N PRO A 208 22.73 -15.24 -2.13
CA PRO A 208 21.62 -16.19 -2.23
C PRO A 208 21.50 -17.14 -1.02
N GLU A 209 22.60 -17.38 -0.30
CA GLU A 209 22.64 -18.19 0.91
C GLU A 209 21.82 -17.62 2.07
N LEU A 210 21.64 -16.29 2.14
CA LEU A 210 20.87 -15.63 3.19
C LEU A 210 19.45 -16.18 3.25
N SER A 211 18.72 -16.20 2.13
CA SER A 211 17.37 -16.77 2.10
C SER A 211 17.35 -18.29 2.06
N LYS A 212 18.31 -18.94 1.36
CA LYS A 212 18.38 -20.41 1.28
C LYS A 212 18.51 -21.07 2.65
N LYS A 213 19.22 -20.44 3.60
CA LYS A 213 19.43 -20.95 4.96
C LYS A 213 18.61 -20.20 6.01
N GLY A 214 18.27 -18.94 5.75
CA GLY A 214 17.60 -18.04 6.68
C GLY A 214 16.07 -18.09 6.64
N ALA A 215 15.45 -18.44 5.50
CA ALA A 215 14.00 -18.55 5.37
C ALA A 215 13.43 -19.77 6.13
N TYR A 216 12.11 -19.77 6.38
CA TYR A 216 11.42 -20.92 6.98
C TYR A 216 11.43 -22.17 6.09
N SER A 217 11.22 -21.97 4.78
CA SER A 217 11.42 -22.98 3.74
C SER A 217 11.60 -22.28 2.39
N GLN A 218 11.89 -23.04 1.34
CA GLN A 218 12.02 -22.48 -0.03
C GLN A 218 10.72 -21.84 -0.55
N ASP A 219 9.56 -22.23 -0.02
CA ASP A 219 8.25 -21.64 -0.39
C ASP A 219 7.94 -20.34 0.38
N HIS A 220 8.77 -19.98 1.35
CA HIS A 220 8.62 -18.79 2.20
C HIS A 220 9.69 -17.74 1.86
N ILE A 221 10.00 -17.59 0.57
CA ILE A 221 10.96 -16.63 0.04
C ILE A 221 10.23 -15.66 -0.88
N TYR A 222 10.47 -14.35 -0.71
CA TYR A 222 10.07 -13.33 -1.66
C TYR A 222 11.12 -13.24 -2.76
N THR A 223 10.80 -13.77 -3.94
CA THR A 223 11.69 -13.66 -5.09
C THR A 223 11.79 -12.22 -5.58
N GLN A 224 12.83 -11.91 -6.35
CA GLN A 224 12.94 -10.60 -7.01
C GLN A 224 11.71 -10.27 -7.88
N GLN A 225 11.04 -11.28 -8.44
CA GLN A 225 9.83 -11.07 -9.22
C GLN A 225 8.63 -10.74 -8.33
N ASP A 226 8.48 -11.41 -7.18
CA ASP A 226 7.44 -11.11 -6.19
C ASP A 226 7.56 -9.67 -5.68
N ILE A 227 8.78 -9.24 -5.36
CA ILE A 227 9.07 -7.89 -4.86
C ILE A 227 8.71 -6.85 -5.92
N LYS A 228 9.15 -7.03 -7.17
CA LYS A 228 8.79 -6.13 -8.29
C LYS A 228 7.28 -6.07 -8.50
N GLU A 229 6.58 -7.19 -8.42
CA GLU A 229 5.13 -7.24 -8.56
C GLU A 229 4.42 -6.49 -7.43
N ILE A 230 4.90 -6.62 -6.18
CA ILE A 230 4.36 -5.89 -5.02
C ILE A 230 4.60 -4.39 -5.16
N ILE A 231 5.80 -3.98 -5.57
CA ILE A 231 6.14 -2.56 -5.80
C ILE A 231 5.23 -1.96 -6.88
N GLU A 232 5.04 -2.64 -8.02
CA GLU A 232 4.15 -2.15 -9.08
C GLU A 232 2.69 -2.10 -8.60
N PHE A 233 2.23 -3.12 -7.88
CA PHE A 233 0.88 -3.17 -7.34
C PHE A 233 0.61 -2.01 -6.36
N ALA A 234 1.60 -1.67 -5.53
CA ALA A 234 1.56 -0.52 -4.63
C ALA A 234 1.59 0.81 -5.40
N ARG A 235 2.45 0.93 -6.42
CA ARG A 235 2.57 2.11 -7.29
C ARG A 235 1.25 2.48 -7.97
N LEU A 236 0.53 1.49 -8.51
CA LEU A 236 -0.79 1.68 -9.12
C LEU A 236 -1.90 2.09 -8.13
N ARG A 237 -1.59 2.15 -6.83
CA ARG A 237 -2.45 2.63 -5.73
C ARG A 237 -1.91 3.91 -5.08
N GLY A 238 -0.79 4.44 -5.57
CA GLY A 238 -0.10 5.55 -4.94
C GLY A 238 0.40 5.18 -3.55
N ILE A 239 0.98 3.99 -3.40
CA ILE A 239 1.61 3.53 -2.16
C ILE A 239 3.10 3.36 -2.42
N ARG A 240 3.91 3.99 -1.57
CA ARG A 240 5.35 3.83 -1.50
C ARG A 240 5.70 2.53 -0.80
N VAL A 241 6.71 1.81 -1.26
CA VAL A 241 7.22 0.61 -0.59
C VAL A 241 8.57 0.94 0.00
N ILE A 242 8.64 1.08 1.33
CA ILE A 242 9.87 1.37 2.06
C ILE A 242 10.35 0.05 2.65
N PRO A 243 11.43 -0.55 2.14
CA PRO A 243 11.95 -1.77 2.72
C PRO A 243 12.68 -1.47 4.03
N GLU A 244 12.69 -2.45 4.91
CA GLU A 244 13.46 -2.45 6.13
C GLU A 244 14.34 -3.70 6.24
N ILE A 245 15.59 -3.46 6.59
CA ILE A 245 16.52 -4.47 7.07
C ILE A 245 17.00 -3.98 8.45
N ASP A 246 16.47 -4.57 9.52
CA ASP A 246 16.80 -4.16 10.88
C ASP A 246 18.20 -4.63 11.27
N THR A 247 19.02 -3.68 11.71
CA THR A 247 20.40 -3.89 12.15
C THR A 247 20.75 -2.89 13.26
N PRO A 248 21.74 -3.17 14.13
CA PRO A 248 22.52 -4.40 14.21
C PRO A 248 21.83 -5.54 14.96
N GLY A 249 20.77 -5.24 15.74
CA GLY A 249 19.91 -6.26 16.36
C GLY A 249 19.00 -6.93 15.34
N HIS A 250 18.21 -7.92 15.77
CA HIS A 250 17.25 -8.61 14.90
C HIS A 250 17.89 -9.38 13.72
N THR A 251 19.08 -9.96 13.95
CA THR A 251 19.88 -10.57 12.88
C THR A 251 20.15 -12.08 13.05
N PHE A 252 19.46 -12.80 13.94
CA PHE A 252 19.69 -14.24 14.12
C PHE A 252 19.50 -15.08 12.83
N SER A 253 18.57 -14.70 11.94
CA SER A 253 18.36 -15.44 10.68
C SER A 253 19.58 -15.39 9.75
N TRP A 254 20.39 -14.33 9.85
CA TRP A 254 21.60 -14.12 9.07
C TRP A 254 22.71 -15.08 9.51
N PHE A 255 22.81 -15.33 10.82
CA PHE A 255 23.74 -16.28 11.44
C PHE A 255 23.75 -17.65 10.74
N LYS A 256 22.57 -18.10 10.29
CA LYS A 256 22.41 -19.43 9.66
C LYS A 256 23.26 -19.59 8.39
N SER A 257 23.60 -18.49 7.73
CA SER A 257 24.44 -18.48 6.53
C SER A 257 25.81 -17.87 6.77
N HIS A 258 25.87 -16.83 7.60
CA HIS A 258 27.06 -16.04 7.91
C HIS A 258 27.29 -15.95 9.43
N PRO A 259 27.72 -17.04 10.08
CA PRO A 259 27.94 -17.05 11.52
C PRO A 259 29.02 -16.05 11.97
N GLU A 260 29.94 -15.69 11.08
CA GLU A 260 31.01 -14.72 11.32
C GLU A 260 30.51 -13.30 11.63
N LEU A 261 29.28 -12.95 11.22
CA LEU A 261 28.72 -11.59 11.38
C LEU A 261 28.22 -11.31 12.78
N ILE A 262 27.95 -12.33 13.58
CA ILE A 262 27.25 -12.17 14.86
C ILE A 262 28.26 -12.12 16.01
N THR A 263 27.92 -11.34 17.03
CA THR A 263 28.70 -11.23 18.27
C THR A 263 28.62 -12.51 19.08
N ASP A 264 29.77 -13.08 19.44
CA ASP A 264 29.82 -14.18 20.40
C ASP A 264 29.46 -13.68 21.80
N CYS A 265 28.28 -14.04 22.29
CA CYS A 265 27.83 -13.68 23.65
C CYS A 265 28.38 -14.66 24.69
N TRP A 266 29.00 -14.18 25.77
CA TRP A 266 29.63 -15.02 26.78
C TRP A 266 28.87 -14.99 28.12
N LYS A 267 28.63 -16.17 28.69
CA LYS A 267 28.10 -16.31 30.05
C LYS A 267 28.86 -17.42 30.77
N ASP A 268 29.32 -17.14 32.00
CA ASP A 268 30.07 -18.09 32.83
C ASP A 268 31.25 -18.75 32.10
N GLY A 269 31.96 -17.98 31.26
CA GLY A 269 33.11 -18.46 30.47
C GLY A 269 32.74 -19.37 29.30
N LYS A 270 31.46 -19.47 28.91
CA LYS A 270 31.01 -20.22 27.74
C LYS A 270 30.47 -19.26 26.67
N PRO A 271 30.91 -19.39 25.40
CA PRO A 271 30.38 -18.59 24.30
C PRO A 271 28.97 -19.05 23.90
N ASN A 272 28.26 -18.21 23.14
CA ASN A 272 26.93 -18.45 22.58
C ASN A 272 25.86 -18.74 23.63
N GLN A 273 25.80 -17.94 24.69
CA GLN A 273 24.79 -18.06 25.72
C GLN A 273 23.88 -16.82 25.71
N ALA A 274 22.56 -17.02 25.66
CA ALA A 274 21.58 -15.95 25.76
C ALA A 274 21.53 -15.40 27.17
N ILE A 275 21.22 -14.12 27.26
CA ILE A 275 20.65 -13.53 28.46
C ILE A 275 19.25 -13.08 28.05
N TYR A 276 18.28 -13.99 28.00
CA TYR A 276 16.93 -13.76 27.48
C TYR A 276 16.18 -12.56 28.09
N ALA A 277 16.66 -11.99 29.20
CA ALA A 277 16.17 -10.75 29.80
C ALA A 277 16.80 -9.45 29.21
N VAL A 278 17.81 -9.55 28.34
CA VAL A 278 18.63 -8.46 27.81
C VAL A 278 18.86 -8.61 26.30
N HIS A 279 19.25 -9.81 25.84
CA HIS A 279 19.43 -10.17 24.43
C HIS A 279 19.35 -11.70 24.22
N GLY A 280 18.90 -12.14 23.04
CA GLY A 280 18.97 -13.52 22.57
C GLY A 280 20.40 -14.04 22.37
N GLU A 281 20.55 -15.31 21.99
CA GLU A 281 21.86 -15.99 21.97
C GLU A 281 22.81 -15.41 20.91
N ARG A 282 22.27 -14.97 19.77
CA ARG A 282 22.99 -14.69 18.53
C ARG A 282 22.22 -13.69 17.63
N GLU A 283 21.82 -12.53 18.15
CA GLU A 283 20.90 -11.61 17.44
C GLU A 283 21.50 -10.25 17.06
N ILE A 284 22.78 -10.00 17.38
CA ILE A 284 23.43 -8.70 17.20
C ILE A 284 24.69 -8.86 16.34
N PHE A 285 24.80 -8.06 15.28
CA PHE A 285 26.03 -7.96 14.48
C PHE A 285 27.24 -7.52 15.32
N ASP A 286 28.37 -8.15 15.05
CA ASP A 286 29.68 -7.77 15.59
C ASP A 286 30.25 -6.59 14.80
N VAL A 287 29.89 -5.38 15.23
CA VAL A 287 30.31 -4.12 14.60
C VAL A 287 31.82 -3.87 14.64
N THR A 288 32.61 -4.73 15.30
CA THR A 288 34.08 -4.64 15.26
C THR A 288 34.67 -5.29 14.01
N LYS A 289 33.88 -6.09 13.28
CA LYS A 289 34.34 -6.86 12.12
C LYS A 289 34.10 -6.11 10.81
N PRO A 290 35.15 -5.86 9.99
CA PRO A 290 35.00 -5.20 8.67
C PRO A 290 34.01 -5.89 7.73
N VAL A 291 33.92 -7.22 7.78
CA VAL A 291 33.02 -8.02 6.93
C VAL A 291 31.54 -7.65 7.10
N VAL A 292 31.12 -7.19 8.28
CA VAL A 292 29.74 -6.71 8.51
C VAL A 292 29.44 -5.52 7.60
N TYR A 293 30.37 -4.56 7.51
CA TYR A 293 30.21 -3.38 6.69
C TYR A 293 30.27 -3.71 5.18
N ASP A 294 31.10 -4.66 4.77
CA ASP A 294 31.21 -5.07 3.36
C ASP A 294 29.92 -5.74 2.86
N ILE A 295 29.34 -6.64 3.66
CA ILE A 295 28.06 -7.28 3.36
C ILE A 295 26.94 -6.26 3.36
N MET A 296 26.84 -5.42 4.41
CA MET A 296 25.80 -4.39 4.49
C MET A 296 25.87 -3.40 3.32
N LYS A 297 27.07 -2.95 2.94
CA LYS A 297 27.24 -2.07 1.78
C LYS A 297 26.74 -2.72 0.49
N THR A 298 27.07 -3.99 0.29
CA THR A 298 26.67 -4.72 -0.92
C THR A 298 25.15 -4.95 -0.94
N LEU A 299 24.56 -5.35 0.18
CA LEU A 299 23.13 -5.62 0.29
C LEU A 299 22.31 -4.33 0.18
N LEU A 300 22.70 -3.25 0.86
CA LEU A 300 22.00 -1.97 0.76
C LEU A 300 22.06 -1.40 -0.66
N ASN A 301 23.17 -1.58 -1.38
CA ASN A 301 23.27 -1.20 -2.79
C ASN A 301 22.34 -2.04 -3.69
N GLU A 302 22.24 -3.34 -3.46
CA GLU A 302 21.28 -4.19 -4.17
C GLU A 302 19.84 -3.72 -3.89
N MET A 303 19.49 -3.52 -2.62
CA MET A 303 18.16 -3.09 -2.24
C MET A 303 17.82 -1.70 -2.80
N HIS A 304 18.77 -0.78 -2.89
CA HIS A 304 18.58 0.51 -3.54
C HIS A 304 18.22 0.37 -5.04
N GLN A 305 18.75 -0.66 -5.72
CA GLN A 305 18.39 -0.95 -7.12
C GLN A 305 17.02 -1.64 -7.24
N VAL A 306 16.63 -2.41 -6.23
CA VAL A 306 15.36 -3.17 -6.23
C VAL A 306 14.17 -2.31 -5.80
N PHE A 307 14.35 -1.45 -4.80
CA PHE A 307 13.30 -0.61 -4.23
C PHE A 307 13.46 0.85 -4.68
N PRO A 308 12.54 1.38 -5.49
CA PRO A 308 12.67 2.72 -6.08
C PRO A 308 12.36 3.87 -5.11
N ASP A 309 11.98 3.58 -3.86
CA ASP A 309 11.69 4.64 -2.88
C ASP A 309 12.98 5.34 -2.44
N GLY A 310 12.92 6.66 -2.25
CA GLY A 310 14.07 7.45 -1.79
C GLY A 310 14.49 7.20 -0.34
N TYR A 311 13.79 6.31 0.38
CA TYR A 311 14.03 5.97 1.77
C TYR A 311 14.14 4.46 1.96
N MET A 312 15.02 4.06 2.88
CA MET A 312 15.13 2.71 3.42
C MET A 312 15.16 2.80 4.93
N HIS A 313 14.53 1.86 5.61
CA HIS A 313 14.58 1.77 7.07
C HIS A 313 15.70 0.81 7.47
N LEU A 314 16.55 1.19 8.43
CA LEU A 314 17.68 0.37 8.89
C LEU A 314 17.42 -0.27 10.25
N GLY A 315 16.19 -0.21 10.75
CA GLY A 315 15.82 -0.70 12.06
C GLY A 315 16.08 0.29 13.19
N THR A 316 16.76 -0.17 14.23
CA THR A 316 17.06 0.67 15.40
C THR A 316 17.94 1.89 15.07
N VAL A 317 17.32 3.07 15.20
CA VAL A 317 17.85 4.44 15.18
C VAL A 317 18.82 4.80 14.05
N LEU A 318 18.42 4.70 12.78
CA LEU A 318 18.86 5.61 11.71
C LEU A 318 18.02 5.39 10.43
N GLN A 319 17.30 6.43 9.99
CA GLN A 319 16.79 6.48 8.61
C GLN A 319 17.86 7.13 7.74
N MET A 320 18.30 6.43 6.70
CA MET A 320 19.17 7.01 5.67
C MET A 320 18.32 7.50 4.49
N LYS A 321 18.57 8.75 4.08
CA LYS A 321 18.05 9.32 2.84
C LYS A 321 19.11 9.12 1.76
N PHE A 322 18.74 8.48 0.65
CA PHE A 322 19.62 8.38 -0.52
C PHE A 322 19.42 9.61 -1.40
N ASP A 323 20.52 10.25 -1.80
CA ASP A 323 20.47 11.33 -2.79
C ASP A 323 20.41 10.70 -4.19
N THR A 324 19.33 11.00 -4.91
CA THR A 324 19.10 10.59 -6.31
C THR A 324 19.71 11.56 -7.30
#